data_AF-A0A1B6KQD3-F1
#
_entry.id   AF-A0A1B6KQD3-F1
#
_cell.length_a   1.000
_cell.length_b   1.000
_cell.length_c   1.000
_cell.angle_alpha   90.00
_cell.angle_beta   90.00
_cell.angle_gamma   90.00
#
_symmetry.space_group_name_H-M   'P 1'
#
loop_
_entity.id
_entity.type
_entity.pdbx_description
1 polymer ?
#
loop_
_entity_poly.entity_id
_entity_poly.type
_entity_poly.pdbx_seq_one_letter_code
_entity_poly.pdbx_strand_id
1 'polypeptide(L)'
;LHSRVGQPTVTYGSHLATHMALGLLFLGGGRYTLSTSPPAIAALLAAFFPKFPTHSNDNRYHLQALRHLYVLAAESRLLLPRDIDTGSLCYAHITILYLDSDHYKSQAFTLKAPCILPELKYLKEVRVQDDRYWKVTFKRGKNWSQLQSMLTGCVGVKQRAGCLSYIEDPYGFRSLLAQTLTTDKAVAWTVPADSIFSFSSDPSTVNFAHYFLEQPEGTSVASRGELQVTHFLTKIVYECVTHDKLSIVPIWITIIKAIQNLYCSPCGHLVWQLKLMIAHGQSPCDDGTLPSIAPDMALSIKQQVSTVLESWEHDLSEALWKYTHNLPVTGESRVLQQLATYLTFHDFPSPDVLAVALSEGMTNSLMLQLQLGHHVPVSTLRKVAGLQQISTY
;
A
#
# COMPACT_ATOMS: atom_id res chain seq x y z
N LEU A 1 -13.16 25.83 42.56
CA LEU A 1 -12.57 25.43 43.87
C LEU A 1 -11.24 26.15 44.11
N HIS A 2 -10.31 26.16 43.16
CA HIS A 2 -9.02 26.85 43.29
C HIS A 2 -9.10 28.36 43.60
N SER A 3 -10.00 29.10 42.96
CA SER A 3 -10.14 30.56 43.12
C SER A 3 -10.80 31.03 44.43
N ARG A 4 -11.23 30.11 45.31
CA ARG A 4 -11.84 30.47 46.60
C ARG A 4 -10.73 30.74 47.61
N VAL A 5 -10.23 31.96 47.66
CA VAL A 5 -9.18 32.40 48.60
C VAL A 5 -9.79 33.38 49.62
N GLY A 6 -9.41 33.28 50.90
CA GLY A 6 -9.81 34.24 51.95
C GLY A 6 -11.13 33.95 52.66
N GLN A 7 -11.83 32.85 52.33
CA GLN A 7 -13.00 32.41 53.10
C GLN A 7 -12.56 31.61 54.33
N PRO A 8 -13.06 31.90 55.54
CA PRO A 8 -12.65 31.20 56.77
C PRO A 8 -13.04 29.71 56.78
N THR A 9 -13.96 29.30 55.90
CA THR A 9 -14.39 27.91 55.71
C THR A 9 -13.45 27.10 54.81
N VAL A 10 -12.55 27.76 54.07
CA VAL A 10 -11.63 27.12 53.12
C VAL A 10 -10.25 26.99 53.79
N THR A 11 -9.98 25.82 54.36
CA THR A 11 -8.71 25.52 55.03
C THR A 11 -7.61 25.16 54.04
N TYR A 12 -6.35 25.18 54.48
CA TYR A 12 -5.21 24.74 53.68
C TYR A 12 -5.44 23.35 53.06
N GLY A 13 -5.97 22.41 53.85
CA GLY A 13 -6.29 21.06 53.41
C GLY A 13 -7.29 20.97 52.25
N SER A 14 -8.25 21.89 52.18
CA SER A 14 -9.21 21.94 51.07
C SER A 14 -8.56 22.35 49.75
N HIS A 15 -7.61 23.29 49.79
CA HIS A 15 -6.78 23.63 48.64
C HIS A 15 -5.87 22.45 48.27
N LEU A 16 -5.24 21.79 49.26
CA LEU A 16 -4.40 20.62 49.03
C LEU A 16 -5.17 19.48 48.35
N ALA A 17 -6.39 19.17 48.81
CA ALA A 17 -7.26 18.17 48.19
C ALA A 17 -7.61 18.54 46.74
N THR A 18 -7.94 19.81 46.49
CA THR A 18 -8.27 20.30 45.15
C THR A 18 -7.07 20.19 44.20
N HIS A 19 -5.89 20.59 44.66
CA HIS A 19 -4.66 20.50 43.87
C HIS A 19 -4.17 19.07 43.67
N MET A 20 -4.40 18.20 44.65
CA MET A 20 -4.14 16.77 44.51
C MET A 20 -5.03 16.16 43.42
N ALA A 21 -6.34 16.45 43.43
CA ALA A 21 -7.25 15.98 42.38
C ALA A 21 -6.84 16.50 40.98
N LEU A 22 -6.43 17.77 40.88
CA LEU A 22 -5.91 18.35 39.65
C LEU A 22 -4.60 17.67 39.20
N GLY A 23 -3.70 17.39 40.13
CA GLY A 23 -2.45 16.69 39.86
C GLY A 23 -2.68 15.25 39.36
N LEU A 24 -3.70 14.56 39.88
CA LEU A 24 -4.09 13.24 39.40
C LEU A 24 -4.71 13.25 38.00
N LEU A 25 -5.45 14.31 37.65
CA LEU A 25 -6.02 14.47 36.31
C LEU A 25 -4.93 14.54 35.24
N PHE A 26 -3.82 15.23 35.54
CA PHE A 26 -2.67 15.39 34.65
C PHE A 26 -1.44 14.64 35.15
N LEU A 27 -1.64 13.43 35.68
CA LEU A 27 -0.58 12.64 36.31
C LEU A 27 0.58 12.38 35.33
N GLY A 28 1.75 12.93 35.67
CA GLY A 28 2.94 12.92 34.81
C GLY A 28 2.67 13.44 33.39
N GLY A 29 1.88 14.52 33.26
CA GLY A 29 1.53 15.14 31.99
C GLY A 29 0.58 14.32 31.12
N GLY A 30 -0.16 13.37 31.71
CA GLY A 30 -1.03 12.44 30.99
C GLY A 30 -0.34 11.14 30.53
N ARG A 31 0.93 10.94 30.91
CA ARG A 31 1.67 9.70 30.62
C ARG A 31 1.36 8.56 31.58
N TYR A 32 0.97 8.91 32.80
CA TYR A 32 0.77 7.97 33.89
C TYR A 32 -0.68 7.96 34.35
N THR A 33 -1.08 6.85 34.94
CA THR A 33 -2.42 6.63 35.48
C THR A 33 -2.33 5.64 36.63
N LEU A 34 -3.35 5.60 37.49
CA LEU A 34 -3.34 4.83 38.73
C LEU A 34 -3.73 3.37 38.48
N SER A 35 -2.95 2.43 39.01
CA SER A 35 -3.26 1.00 38.97
C SER A 35 -4.13 0.56 40.15
N THR A 36 -4.94 -0.48 39.95
CA THR A 36 -5.72 -1.14 41.02
C THR A 36 -5.07 -2.46 41.49
N SER A 37 -3.74 -2.51 41.52
CA SER A 37 -3.03 -3.65 42.13
C SER A 37 -3.12 -3.57 43.67
N PRO A 38 -3.10 -4.70 44.42
CA PRO A 38 -3.14 -4.66 45.88
C PRO A 38 -2.12 -3.71 46.55
N PRO A 39 -0.82 -3.68 46.15
CA PRO A 39 0.14 -2.72 46.71
C PRO A 39 -0.17 -1.27 46.31
N ALA A 40 -0.68 -1.04 45.09
CA ALA A 40 -1.09 0.30 44.66
C ALA A 40 -2.28 0.81 45.47
N ILE A 41 -3.28 -0.05 45.73
CA ILE A 41 -4.43 0.31 46.58
C ILE A 41 -3.96 0.67 47.99
N ALA A 42 -3.04 -0.10 48.58
CA ALA A 42 -2.47 0.21 49.88
C ALA A 42 -1.76 1.58 49.89
N ALA A 43 -0.98 1.88 48.86
CA ALA A 43 -0.33 3.18 48.69
C ALA A 43 -1.33 4.34 48.51
N LEU A 44 -2.41 4.12 47.76
CA LEU A 44 -3.47 5.11 47.55
C LEU A 44 -4.29 5.37 48.81
N LEU A 45 -4.55 4.35 49.63
CA LEU A 45 -5.20 4.52 50.94
C LEU A 45 -4.36 5.40 51.87
N ALA A 46 -3.04 5.21 51.88
CA ALA A 46 -2.12 6.07 52.62
C ALA A 46 -2.11 7.50 52.04
N ALA A 47 -2.03 7.66 50.72
CA ALA A 47 -1.96 8.98 50.08
C ALA A 47 -3.27 9.77 50.16
N PHE A 48 -4.43 9.12 50.07
CA PHE A 48 -5.75 9.74 50.00
C PHE A 48 -6.56 9.60 51.28
N PHE A 49 -5.88 9.53 52.43
CA PHE A 49 -6.57 9.53 53.72
C PHE A 49 -7.52 10.74 53.85
N PRO A 50 -8.81 10.54 54.20
CA PRO A 50 -9.85 11.56 54.02
C PRO A 50 -9.77 12.76 54.99
N LYS A 51 -8.86 12.76 55.98
CA LYS A 51 -8.63 13.91 56.87
C LYS A 51 -7.48 14.77 56.35
N PHE A 52 -7.82 15.95 55.85
CA PHE A 52 -6.87 16.94 55.38
C PHE A 52 -6.43 17.91 56.50
N PRO A 53 -5.19 18.44 56.43
CA PRO A 53 -4.64 19.35 57.44
C PRO A 53 -5.35 20.71 57.47
N THR A 54 -5.47 21.35 58.65
CA THR A 54 -6.07 22.69 58.75
C THR A 54 -5.11 23.81 58.31
N HIS A 55 -3.82 23.65 58.64
CA HIS A 55 -2.72 24.55 58.31
C HIS A 55 -1.52 23.77 57.77
N SER A 56 -0.54 24.45 57.17
CA SER A 56 0.59 23.80 56.49
C SER A 56 1.43 22.88 57.37
N ASN A 57 1.57 23.18 58.66
CA ASN A 57 2.38 22.36 59.59
C ASN A 57 1.55 21.33 60.37
N ASP A 58 0.26 21.19 60.09
CA ASP A 58 -0.61 20.25 60.78
C ASP A 58 -0.37 18.81 60.29
N ASN A 59 0.13 17.97 61.20
CA ASN A 59 0.37 16.54 61.02
C ASN A 59 -0.34 15.69 62.09
N ARG A 60 -1.34 16.25 62.80
CA ARG A 60 -1.95 15.60 63.98
C ARG A 60 -2.67 14.30 63.66
N TYR A 61 -3.38 14.24 62.53
CA TYR A 61 -4.19 13.10 62.13
C TYR A 61 -3.57 12.25 61.01
N HIS A 62 -2.69 12.85 60.23
CA HIS A 62 -2.06 12.21 59.09
C HIS A 62 -0.76 12.93 58.74
N LEU A 63 0.30 12.17 58.51
CA LEU A 63 1.59 12.70 58.12
C LEU A 63 1.53 13.18 56.66
N GLN A 64 1.78 14.46 56.42
CA GLN A 64 1.67 15.05 55.08
C GLN A 64 2.60 14.40 54.04
N ALA A 65 3.77 13.88 54.45
CA ALA A 65 4.68 13.19 53.53
C ALA A 65 4.04 11.96 52.86
N LEU A 66 3.13 11.26 53.55
CA LEU A 66 2.44 10.08 53.01
C LEU A 66 1.51 10.43 51.84
N ARG A 67 1.12 11.70 51.70
CA ARG A 67 0.34 12.20 50.56
C ARG A 67 1.04 11.99 49.22
N HIS A 68 2.36 11.79 49.19
CA HIS A 68 3.13 11.53 47.96
C HIS A 68 3.24 10.04 47.60
N LEU A 69 2.72 9.13 48.43
CA LEU A 69 2.79 7.69 48.16
C LEU A 69 1.97 7.26 46.94
N TYR A 70 1.10 8.12 46.39
CA TYR A 70 0.37 7.82 45.14
C TYR A 70 1.31 7.52 43.96
N VAL A 71 2.57 7.96 44.02
CA VAL A 71 3.60 7.69 43.00
C VAL A 71 3.86 6.18 42.86
N LEU A 72 3.76 5.40 43.94
CA LEU A 72 3.93 3.94 43.90
C LEU A 72 2.79 3.23 43.16
N ALA A 73 1.62 3.87 43.06
CA ALA A 73 0.47 3.37 42.33
C ALA A 73 0.44 3.80 40.86
N ALA A 74 1.30 4.75 40.47
CA ALA A 74 1.34 5.30 39.12
C ALA A 74 2.03 4.34 38.15
N GLU A 75 1.34 4.00 37.06
CA GLU A 75 1.85 3.16 35.97
C GLU A 75 1.75 3.88 34.63
N SER A 76 2.73 3.65 33.75
CA SER A 76 2.71 4.20 32.39
C SER A 76 1.86 3.31 31.48
N ARG A 77 0.77 3.87 30.96
CA ARG A 77 -0.17 3.20 30.03
C ARG A 77 -0.50 4.04 28.81
N LEU A 78 0.22 5.15 28.60
CA LEU A 78 0.02 6.00 27.44
C LEU A 78 0.56 5.31 26.20
N LEU A 79 -0.29 5.10 25.21
CA LEU A 79 0.11 4.58 23.91
C LEU A 79 0.33 5.75 22.95
N LEU A 80 1.59 5.90 22.53
CA LEU A 80 2.05 6.92 21.59
C LEU A 80 2.45 6.28 20.26
N PRO A 81 1.62 6.40 19.21
CA PRO A 81 2.01 5.93 17.89
C PRO A 81 3.00 6.93 17.26
N ARG A 82 4.06 6.39 16.69
CA ARG A 82 5.12 7.11 16.02
C ARG A 82 5.25 6.55 14.62
N ASP A 83 5.19 7.41 13.64
CA ASP A 83 5.42 7.00 12.27
C ASP A 83 6.89 6.59 12.07
N ILE A 84 7.09 5.47 11.39
CA ILE A 84 8.42 4.86 11.21
C ILE A 84 9.24 5.66 10.19
N ASP A 85 8.59 6.19 9.16
CA ASP A 85 9.27 6.86 8.04
C ASP A 85 9.65 8.30 8.43
N THR A 86 8.72 9.08 8.99
CA THR A 86 9.01 10.46 9.44
C THR A 86 9.63 10.55 10.83
N GLY A 87 9.53 9.50 11.64
CA GLY A 87 9.96 9.53 13.04
C GLY A 87 9.15 10.49 13.92
N SER A 88 8.01 11.00 13.45
CA SER A 88 7.15 11.96 14.16
C SER A 88 5.99 11.24 14.87
N LEU A 89 5.44 11.86 15.93
CA LEU A 89 4.23 11.33 16.57
C LEU A 89 3.03 11.53 15.66
N CYS A 90 2.17 10.52 15.57
CA CYS A 90 0.99 10.55 14.72
C CYS A 90 -0.28 10.23 15.52
N TYR A 91 -1.44 10.27 14.87
CA TYR A 91 -2.68 9.73 15.42
C TYR A 91 -3.00 8.43 14.72
N ALA A 92 -3.57 7.46 15.43
CA ALA A 92 -4.01 6.19 14.83
C ALA A 92 -5.20 5.62 15.59
N HIS A 93 -6.09 4.92 14.90
CA HIS A 93 -7.18 4.19 15.53
C HIS A 93 -6.70 2.86 16.11
N ILE A 94 -7.15 2.59 17.33
CA ILE A 94 -6.78 1.41 18.09
C ILE A 94 -8.05 0.74 18.57
N THR A 95 -8.19 -0.53 18.25
CA THR A 95 -9.25 -1.39 18.77
C THR A 95 -8.70 -2.23 19.91
N ILE A 96 -9.32 -2.08 21.07
CA ILE A 96 -9.01 -2.84 22.27
C ILE A 96 -10.08 -3.90 22.47
N LEU A 97 -9.66 -5.11 22.79
CA LEU A 97 -10.55 -6.22 23.09
C LEU A 97 -10.31 -6.67 24.52
N TYR A 98 -11.38 -6.66 25.32
CA TYR A 98 -11.34 -7.06 26.72
C TYR A 98 -11.46 -8.58 26.87
N LEU A 99 -11.02 -9.09 28.02
CA LEU A 99 -11.28 -10.47 28.44
C LEU A 99 -12.72 -10.61 28.91
N ASP A 100 -13.31 -11.78 28.70
CA ASP A 100 -14.64 -12.05 29.21
C ASP A 100 -14.60 -12.09 30.74
N SER A 101 -15.55 -11.40 31.37
CA SER A 101 -15.77 -11.41 32.81
C SER A 101 -17.24 -11.66 33.11
N ASP A 102 -17.59 -11.89 34.38
CA ASP A 102 -18.99 -12.08 34.78
C ASP A 102 -19.86 -10.85 34.49
N HIS A 103 -19.25 -9.65 34.43
CA HIS A 103 -19.95 -8.38 34.22
C HIS A 103 -20.09 -8.00 32.74
N TYR A 104 -19.21 -8.48 31.86
CA TYR A 104 -19.24 -8.15 30.44
C TYR A 104 -18.61 -9.26 29.59
N LYS A 105 -19.18 -9.51 28.42
CA LYS A 105 -18.72 -10.53 27.48
C LYS A 105 -18.37 -9.89 26.14
N SER A 106 -17.18 -10.22 25.63
CA SER A 106 -16.67 -9.94 24.28
C SER A 106 -16.80 -8.47 23.86
N GLN A 107 -16.47 -7.55 24.77
CA GLN A 107 -16.51 -6.13 24.50
C GLN A 107 -15.28 -5.69 23.70
N ALA A 108 -15.52 -4.97 22.60
CA ALA A 108 -14.52 -4.27 21.81
C ALA A 108 -14.74 -2.77 21.92
N PHE A 109 -13.67 -1.99 22.00
CA PHE A 109 -13.75 -0.53 22.00
C PHE A 109 -12.67 0.07 21.10
N THR A 110 -13.07 1.01 20.25
CA THR A 110 -12.15 1.71 19.34
C THR A 110 -11.86 3.10 19.89
N LEU A 111 -10.58 3.43 19.99
CA LEU A 111 -10.04 4.67 20.51
C LEU A 111 -9.15 5.32 19.46
N LYS A 112 -9.05 6.64 19.48
CA LYS A 112 -8.03 7.39 18.73
C LYS A 112 -6.83 7.61 19.64
N ALA A 113 -5.67 7.09 19.27
CA ALA A 113 -4.41 7.38 19.93
C ALA A 113 -3.80 8.69 19.39
N PRO A 114 -3.01 9.44 20.19
CA PRO A 114 -2.52 9.16 21.55
C PRO A 114 -3.60 8.98 22.63
N CYS A 115 -3.58 7.86 23.35
CA CYS A 115 -4.56 7.58 24.40
C CYS A 115 -3.99 6.72 25.52
N ILE A 116 -4.59 6.82 26.71
CA ILE A 116 -4.24 5.98 27.86
C ILE A 116 -5.00 4.67 27.75
N LEU A 117 -4.29 3.55 27.79
CA LEU A 117 -4.90 2.24 27.79
C LEU A 117 -5.53 1.91 29.15
N PRO A 118 -6.63 1.13 29.16
CA PRO A 118 -7.13 0.48 30.37
C PRO A 118 -6.07 -0.43 31.00
N GLU A 119 -6.33 -0.92 32.21
CA GLU A 119 -5.40 -1.84 32.86
C GLU A 119 -5.17 -3.11 32.02
N LEU A 120 -3.89 -3.41 31.80
CA LEU A 120 -3.43 -4.52 30.95
C LEU A 120 -3.97 -5.89 31.39
N LYS A 121 -4.31 -6.05 32.68
CA LYS A 121 -4.82 -7.32 33.23
C LYS A 121 -6.19 -7.71 32.68
N TYR A 122 -7.00 -6.74 32.27
CA TYR A 122 -8.35 -6.95 31.72
C TYR A 122 -8.36 -7.08 30.18
N LEU A 123 -7.22 -6.84 29.51
CA LEU A 123 -7.14 -6.83 28.05
C LEU A 123 -6.76 -8.21 27.51
N LYS A 124 -7.45 -8.61 26.43
CA LYS A 124 -7.18 -9.83 25.66
C LYS A 124 -6.21 -9.54 24.52
N GLU A 125 -6.49 -8.47 23.78
CA GLU A 125 -5.65 -8.02 22.68
C GLU A 125 -5.82 -6.52 22.41
N VAL A 126 -4.75 -5.91 21.90
CA VAL A 126 -4.72 -4.50 21.47
C VAL A 126 -4.32 -4.48 20.00
N ARG A 127 -5.14 -3.87 19.16
CA ARG A 127 -4.93 -3.81 17.71
C ARG A 127 -4.80 -2.36 17.29
N VAL A 128 -3.69 -1.98 16.68
CA VAL A 128 -3.65 -0.79 15.84
C VAL A 128 -4.38 -1.19 14.56
N GLN A 129 -5.62 -0.70 14.43
CA GLN A 129 -6.48 -1.01 13.31
C GLN A 129 -7.03 0.30 12.77
N ASP A 130 -6.48 0.69 11.64
CA ASP A 130 -6.78 1.91 10.94
C ASP A 130 -6.75 1.62 9.43
N ASP A 131 -7.48 2.40 8.64
CA ASP A 131 -7.45 2.28 7.19
C ASP A 131 -6.15 2.87 6.62
N ARG A 132 -5.57 3.85 7.33
CA ARG A 132 -4.39 4.63 6.91
C ARG A 132 -3.06 4.05 7.35
N TYR A 133 -3.07 3.21 8.38
CA TYR A 133 -1.86 2.61 8.95
C TYR A 133 -1.93 1.10 8.86
N TRP A 134 -0.77 0.47 8.76
CA TRP A 134 -0.67 -0.98 8.73
C TRP A 134 -1.15 -1.61 10.05
N LYS A 135 -1.95 -2.67 9.93
CA LYS A 135 -2.55 -3.34 11.09
C LYS A 135 -1.48 -4.05 11.92
N VAL A 136 -1.39 -3.70 13.20
CA VAL A 136 -0.52 -4.36 14.19
C VAL A 136 -1.37 -4.94 15.31
N THR A 137 -1.18 -6.20 15.67
CA THR A 137 -2.00 -6.88 16.68
C THR A 137 -1.15 -7.46 17.80
N PHE A 138 -1.38 -7.00 19.03
CA PHE A 138 -0.75 -7.48 20.25
C PHE A 138 -1.72 -8.39 21.00
N LYS A 139 -1.43 -9.70 21.02
CA LYS A 139 -2.23 -10.70 21.75
C LYS A 139 -1.57 -11.09 23.07
N ARG A 140 -2.36 -11.26 24.12
CA ARG A 140 -1.89 -11.77 25.41
C ARG A 140 -1.28 -13.17 25.24
N GLY A 141 -0.10 -13.39 25.81
CA GLY A 141 0.64 -14.66 25.75
C GLY A 141 1.56 -14.85 24.52
N LYS A 142 1.50 -13.95 23.52
CA LYS A 142 2.44 -13.96 22.37
C LYS A 142 3.40 -12.77 22.44
N ASN A 143 2.95 -11.59 22.02
CA ASN A 143 3.78 -10.40 21.88
C ASN A 143 3.50 -9.35 22.98
N TRP A 144 3.00 -9.80 24.13
CA TRP A 144 2.55 -8.91 25.19
C TRP A 144 3.69 -8.16 25.88
N SER A 145 4.85 -8.81 26.02
CA SER A 145 6.07 -8.19 26.55
C SER A 145 6.55 -7.03 25.68
N GLN A 146 6.43 -7.14 24.35
CA GLN A 146 6.76 -6.07 23.42
C GLN A 146 5.86 -4.85 23.65
N LEU A 147 4.55 -5.07 23.80
CA LEU A 147 3.61 -3.99 24.13
C LEU A 147 4.00 -3.29 25.45
N GLN A 148 4.30 -4.04 26.50
CA GLN A 148 4.73 -3.47 27.79
C GLN A 148 5.99 -2.62 27.66
N SER A 149 6.98 -3.08 26.89
CA SER A 149 8.18 -2.29 26.62
C SER A 149 7.86 -1.04 25.80
N MET A 150 6.97 -1.12 24.82
CA MET A 150 6.58 0.02 23.98
C MET A 150 5.74 1.06 24.72
N LEU A 151 4.96 0.68 25.74
CA LEU A 151 4.23 1.64 26.59
C LEU A 151 5.16 2.56 27.39
N THR A 152 6.38 2.08 27.70
CA THR A 152 7.42 2.95 28.28
C THR A 152 8.06 3.89 27.27
N GLY A 153 7.87 3.66 25.97
CA GLY A 153 8.39 4.44 24.86
C GLY A 153 7.28 4.88 23.90
N CYS A 154 7.45 4.53 22.62
CA CYS A 154 6.49 4.76 21.53
C CYS A 154 6.28 3.47 20.72
N VAL A 155 5.11 3.35 20.09
CA VAL A 155 4.77 2.26 19.17
C VAL A 155 5.04 2.72 17.74
N GLY A 156 5.93 2.03 17.03
CA GLY A 156 6.18 2.29 15.61
C GLY A 156 4.98 1.84 14.77
N VAL A 157 4.40 2.74 13.99
CA VAL A 157 3.34 2.45 13.01
C VAL A 157 3.82 2.86 11.63
N LYS A 158 3.47 2.08 10.60
CA LYS A 158 3.78 2.41 9.21
C LYS A 158 2.52 2.93 8.53
N GLN A 159 2.61 4.08 7.89
CA GLN A 159 1.54 4.62 7.06
C GLN A 159 1.42 3.83 5.75
N ARG A 160 0.19 3.63 5.27
CA ARG A 160 -0.07 3.02 3.95
C ARG A 160 0.14 4.08 2.89
N ALA A 161 0.70 3.71 1.73
CA ALA A 161 0.85 4.67 0.65
C ALA A 161 -0.52 5.14 0.12
N GLY A 162 -0.57 6.37 -0.38
CA GLY A 162 -1.80 7.00 -0.87
C GLY A 162 -2.79 7.45 0.19
N CYS A 163 -2.44 7.33 1.48
CA CYS A 163 -3.18 7.94 2.58
C CYS A 163 -2.33 9.05 3.20
N LEU A 164 -2.97 10.13 3.65
CA LEU A 164 -2.32 11.19 4.43
C LEU A 164 -2.44 10.98 5.94
N SER A 165 -1.55 11.63 6.69
CA SER A 165 -1.60 11.60 8.15
C SER A 165 -2.89 12.28 8.66
N TYR A 166 -3.33 11.95 9.87
CA TYR A 166 -4.50 12.64 10.47
C TYR A 166 -4.25 14.12 10.79
N ILE A 167 -2.99 14.56 10.79
CA ILE A 167 -2.63 15.96 10.99
C ILE A 167 -2.91 16.75 9.71
N GLU A 168 -2.57 16.18 8.56
CA GLU A 168 -2.75 16.79 7.24
C GLU A 168 -4.19 16.64 6.72
N ASP A 169 -4.80 15.48 6.94
CA ASP A 169 -6.17 15.20 6.51
C ASP A 169 -6.99 14.58 7.67
N PRO A 170 -7.59 15.39 8.56
CA PRO A 170 -8.30 14.87 9.72
C PRO A 170 -9.47 13.95 9.39
N TYR A 171 -10.15 14.19 8.27
CA TYR A 171 -11.37 13.48 7.87
C TYR A 171 -11.13 12.43 6.78
N GLY A 172 -10.03 12.51 6.04
CA GLY A 172 -9.68 11.54 4.99
C GLY A 172 -10.28 11.88 3.63
N PHE A 173 -10.85 13.08 3.46
CA PHE A 173 -11.54 13.44 2.22
C PHE A 173 -10.61 13.54 1.02
N ARG A 174 -9.35 13.98 1.22
CA ARG A 174 -8.38 14.06 0.13
C ARG A 174 -7.99 12.67 -0.35
N SER A 175 -7.77 11.76 0.60
CA SER A 175 -7.46 10.36 0.32
C SER A 175 -8.64 9.65 -0.35
N LEU A 176 -9.88 9.93 0.07
CA LEU A 176 -11.10 9.37 -0.52
C LEU A 176 -11.31 9.90 -1.95
N LEU A 177 -11.17 11.21 -2.16
CA LEU A 177 -11.25 11.83 -3.49
C LEU A 177 -10.25 11.19 -4.45
N ALA A 178 -9.03 10.92 -3.97
CA ALA A 178 -8.04 10.25 -4.79
C ALA A 178 -8.47 8.82 -5.17
N GLN A 179 -8.99 8.04 -4.22
CA GLN A 179 -9.46 6.69 -4.52
C GLN A 179 -10.63 6.69 -5.53
N THR A 180 -11.55 7.66 -5.43
CA THR A 180 -12.70 7.75 -6.34
C THR A 180 -12.33 7.95 -7.81
N LEU A 181 -11.22 8.64 -8.09
CA LEU A 181 -10.75 8.86 -9.46
C LEU A 181 -10.21 7.56 -10.10
N THR A 182 -9.84 6.55 -9.31
CA THR A 182 -9.43 5.22 -9.80
C THR A 182 -10.51 4.16 -9.76
N THR A 183 -11.46 4.24 -8.81
CA THR A 183 -12.46 3.18 -8.63
C THR A 183 -13.57 3.22 -9.66
N ASP A 184 -13.82 4.39 -10.26
CA ASP A 184 -14.84 4.49 -11.30
C ASP A 184 -14.26 4.10 -12.67
N LYS A 185 -14.75 2.98 -13.23
CA LYS A 185 -14.37 2.47 -14.56
C LYS A 185 -14.62 3.48 -15.70
N ALA A 186 -15.31 4.59 -15.40
CA ALA A 186 -15.71 5.62 -16.35
C ALA A 186 -14.72 6.81 -16.48
N VAL A 187 -13.82 7.08 -15.53
CA VAL A 187 -13.06 8.36 -15.51
C VAL A 187 -11.55 8.15 -15.31
N ALA A 188 -10.89 7.47 -16.26
CA ALA A 188 -9.43 7.24 -16.21
C ALA A 188 -8.69 7.78 -17.44
N TRP A 189 -9.19 8.86 -18.06
CA TRP A 189 -8.58 9.42 -19.27
C TRP A 189 -7.64 10.59 -19.01
N THR A 190 -7.83 11.39 -17.95
CA THR A 190 -6.93 12.49 -17.60
C THR A 190 -6.93 12.75 -16.10
N VAL A 191 -5.98 12.15 -15.38
CA VAL A 191 -5.69 12.54 -13.99
C VAL A 191 -4.62 13.63 -14.04
N PRO A 192 -4.85 14.83 -13.48
CA PRO A 192 -3.82 15.85 -13.42
C PRO A 192 -2.73 15.44 -12.42
N ALA A 193 -1.47 15.73 -12.74
CA ALA A 193 -0.33 15.44 -11.88
C ALA A 193 -0.49 16.06 -10.49
N ASP A 194 -1.12 17.25 -10.44
CA ASP A 194 -1.43 18.00 -9.22
C ASP A 194 -2.21 17.20 -8.18
N SER A 195 -3.04 16.26 -8.64
CA SER A 195 -3.81 15.40 -7.75
C SER A 195 -2.88 14.55 -6.88
N ILE A 196 -1.73 14.08 -7.40
CA ILE A 196 -0.79 13.20 -6.68
C ILE A 196 -0.23 13.88 -5.43
N PHE A 197 0.06 15.19 -5.49
CA PHE A 197 0.53 15.95 -4.33
C PHE A 197 -0.53 16.10 -3.24
N SER A 198 -1.81 16.02 -3.61
CA SER A 198 -2.90 16.21 -2.66
C SER A 198 -3.12 15.05 -1.70
N PHE A 199 -2.60 13.84 -2.01
CA PHE A 199 -2.79 12.64 -1.19
C PHE A 199 -1.53 11.81 -0.92
N SER A 200 -0.38 12.15 -1.52
CA SER A 200 0.90 11.52 -1.21
C SER A 200 1.86 12.52 -0.55
N SER A 201 2.30 12.22 0.67
CA SER A 201 3.37 12.95 1.37
C SER A 201 4.75 12.30 1.22
N ASP A 202 4.85 11.17 0.51
CA ASP A 202 6.11 10.48 0.28
C ASP A 202 7.04 11.31 -0.63
N PRO A 203 8.27 11.66 -0.18
CA PRO A 203 9.19 12.50 -0.94
C PRO A 203 9.57 11.91 -2.30
N SER A 204 9.68 10.58 -2.41
CA SER A 204 10.09 9.95 -3.66
C SER A 204 9.02 10.09 -4.75
N THR A 205 7.76 9.90 -4.37
CA THR A 205 6.59 10.05 -5.24
C THR A 205 6.37 11.51 -5.63
N VAL A 206 6.49 12.43 -4.67
CA VAL A 206 6.36 13.88 -4.91
C VAL A 206 7.45 14.36 -5.86
N ASN A 207 8.70 13.99 -5.63
CA ASN A 207 9.81 14.33 -6.52
C ASN A 207 9.61 13.73 -7.92
N PHE A 208 9.15 12.48 -7.99
CA PHE A 208 8.85 11.85 -9.28
C PHE A 208 7.78 12.62 -10.06
N ALA A 209 6.69 13.02 -9.40
CA ALA A 209 5.64 13.81 -10.03
C ALA A 209 6.14 15.17 -10.52
N HIS A 210 6.91 15.89 -9.70
CA HIS A 210 7.47 17.19 -10.06
C HIS A 210 8.47 17.12 -11.23
N TYR A 211 9.32 16.09 -11.29
CA TYR A 211 10.33 15.98 -12.35
C TYR A 211 9.82 15.36 -13.66
N PHE A 212 8.87 14.42 -13.61
CA PHE A 212 8.45 13.63 -14.77
C PHE A 212 7.01 13.89 -15.24
N LEU A 213 6.12 14.36 -14.37
CA LEU A 213 4.69 14.49 -14.65
C LEU A 213 4.24 15.95 -14.82
N GLU A 214 4.88 16.89 -14.13
CA GLU A 214 4.65 18.32 -14.31
C GLU A 214 5.29 18.81 -15.62
N GLN A 215 4.54 19.62 -16.36
CA GLN A 215 5.10 20.39 -17.46
C GLN A 215 5.54 21.76 -16.92
N PRO A 216 6.79 22.20 -17.15
CA PRO A 216 7.22 23.51 -16.70
C PRO A 216 6.38 24.60 -17.38
N GLU A 217 5.74 25.44 -16.58
CA GLU A 217 4.97 26.59 -17.04
C GLU A 217 5.88 27.49 -17.89
N GLY A 218 5.72 27.44 -19.22
CA GLY A 218 6.43 28.32 -20.16
C GLY A 218 7.35 27.65 -21.19
N THR A 219 7.46 26.32 -21.25
CA THR A 219 8.27 25.64 -22.29
C THR A 219 7.39 25.06 -23.40
N SER A 220 7.84 25.23 -24.65
CA SER A 220 7.21 24.89 -25.93
C SER A 220 6.34 23.62 -25.95
N VAL A 221 5.17 23.74 -26.59
CA VAL A 221 4.25 22.67 -27.04
C VAL A 221 4.91 21.29 -27.04
N ALA A 222 4.69 20.52 -25.97
CA ALA A 222 5.12 19.13 -25.91
C ALA A 222 4.58 18.37 -27.13
N SER A 223 5.41 17.53 -27.73
CA SER A 223 4.97 16.73 -28.88
C SER A 223 3.77 15.86 -28.47
N ARG A 224 2.84 15.60 -29.39
CA ARG A 224 1.67 14.74 -29.11
C ARG A 224 2.08 13.38 -28.54
N GLY A 225 3.24 12.86 -28.93
CA GLY A 225 3.80 11.60 -28.41
C GLY A 225 4.28 11.71 -26.96
N GLU A 226 4.96 12.79 -26.59
CA GLU A 226 5.40 13.03 -25.20
C GLU A 226 4.21 13.18 -24.26
N LEU A 227 3.18 13.95 -24.66
CA LEU A 227 1.94 14.10 -23.89
C LEU A 227 1.27 12.75 -23.60
N GLN A 228 1.21 11.85 -24.59
CA GLN A 228 0.63 10.52 -24.41
C GLN A 228 1.43 9.68 -23.40
N VAL A 229 2.75 9.74 -23.45
CA VAL A 229 3.62 9.02 -22.51
C VAL A 229 3.48 9.58 -21.10
N THR A 230 3.45 10.91 -20.94
CA THR A 230 3.24 11.57 -19.65
C THR A 230 1.88 11.19 -19.06
N HIS A 231 0.80 11.26 -19.84
CA HIS A 231 -0.53 10.86 -19.35
C HIS A 231 -0.60 9.39 -18.94
N PHE A 232 0.03 8.49 -19.71
CA PHE A 232 0.10 7.07 -19.38
C PHE A 232 0.88 6.83 -18.09
N LEU A 233 2.00 7.53 -17.91
CA LEU A 233 2.82 7.46 -16.70
C LEU A 233 2.09 8.02 -15.48
N THR A 234 1.40 9.16 -15.61
CA THR A 234 0.58 9.74 -14.53
C THR A 234 -0.48 8.75 -14.08
N LYS A 235 -1.18 8.10 -15.02
CA LYS A 235 -2.19 7.08 -14.70
C LYS A 235 -1.61 5.91 -13.91
N ILE A 236 -0.48 5.37 -14.36
CA ILE A 236 0.19 4.24 -13.69
C ILE A 236 0.65 4.63 -12.29
N VAL A 237 1.33 5.78 -12.15
CA VAL A 237 1.81 6.26 -10.85
C VAL A 237 0.64 6.45 -9.91
N TYR A 238 -0.44 7.04 -10.39
CA TYR A 238 -1.65 7.23 -9.62
C TYR A 238 -2.22 5.92 -9.08
N GLU A 239 -2.39 4.91 -9.94
CA GLU A 239 -2.85 3.57 -9.54
C GLU A 239 -1.86 2.88 -8.58
N CYS A 240 -0.56 3.07 -8.77
CA CYS A 240 0.46 2.53 -7.88
C CYS A 240 0.43 3.19 -6.50
N VAL A 241 0.13 4.49 -6.42
CA VAL A 241 0.00 5.21 -5.15
C VAL A 241 -1.28 4.79 -4.43
N THR A 242 -2.41 4.68 -5.13
CA THR A 242 -3.70 4.31 -4.49
C THR A 242 -3.72 2.88 -3.98
N HIS A 243 -3.01 1.96 -4.63
CA HIS A 243 -2.96 0.55 -4.24
C HIS A 243 -1.72 0.14 -3.42
N ASP A 244 -0.91 1.10 -2.96
CA ASP A 244 0.31 0.83 -2.17
C ASP A 244 1.30 -0.11 -2.87
N LYS A 245 1.56 0.19 -4.15
CA LYS A 245 2.39 -0.59 -5.10
C LYS A 245 3.45 0.28 -5.78
N LEU A 246 4.01 1.26 -5.07
CA LEU A 246 5.05 2.17 -5.60
C LEU A 246 6.31 1.45 -6.12
N SER A 247 6.62 0.27 -5.58
CA SER A 247 7.74 -0.57 -6.03
C SER A 247 7.61 -1.07 -7.48
N ILE A 248 6.40 -1.01 -8.07
CA ILE A 248 6.15 -1.46 -9.44
C ILE A 248 6.43 -0.34 -10.45
N VAL A 249 6.52 0.93 -10.04
CA VAL A 249 6.75 2.07 -10.95
C VAL A 249 7.98 1.89 -11.84
N PRO A 250 9.16 1.45 -11.34
CA PRO A 250 10.32 1.19 -12.21
C PRO A 250 10.05 0.09 -13.26
N ILE A 251 9.29 -0.94 -12.90
CA ILE A 251 8.91 -2.03 -13.82
C ILE A 251 8.03 -1.46 -14.94
N TRP A 252 7.07 -0.61 -14.60
CA TRP A 252 6.24 0.07 -15.59
C TRP A 252 7.04 0.97 -16.54
N ILE A 253 8.06 1.67 -16.04
CA ILE A 253 8.96 2.47 -16.90
C ILE A 253 9.71 1.55 -17.87
N THR A 254 10.18 0.38 -17.43
CA THR A 254 10.83 -0.58 -18.35
C THR A 254 9.85 -1.13 -19.40
N ILE A 255 8.59 -1.33 -19.05
CA ILE A 255 7.53 -1.77 -19.97
C ILE A 255 7.23 -0.69 -21.01
N ILE A 256 7.07 0.56 -20.59
CA ILE A 256 6.87 1.70 -21.51
C ILE A 256 8.04 1.81 -22.48
N LYS A 257 9.27 1.72 -21.96
CA LYS A 257 10.48 1.72 -22.78
C LYS A 257 10.52 0.52 -23.74
N ALA A 258 10.08 -0.66 -23.31
CA ALA A 258 9.98 -1.84 -24.17
C ALA A 258 8.98 -1.65 -25.31
N ILE A 259 7.83 -1.00 -25.04
CA ILE A 259 6.83 -0.67 -26.05
C ILE A 259 7.36 0.37 -27.04
N GLN A 260 8.07 1.40 -26.57
CA GLN A 260 8.71 2.39 -27.45
C GLN A 260 9.82 1.76 -28.30
N ASN A 261 10.62 0.87 -27.72
CA ASN A 261 11.66 0.15 -28.43
C ASN A 261 11.10 -0.76 -29.53
N LEU A 262 9.88 -1.27 -29.42
CA LEU A 262 9.26 -2.02 -30.52
C LEU A 262 9.24 -1.18 -31.81
N TYR A 263 8.93 0.12 -31.74
CA TYR A 263 8.89 0.99 -32.92
C TYR A 263 10.29 1.31 -33.49
N CYS A 264 11.30 1.47 -32.62
CA CYS A 264 12.64 1.91 -33.02
C CYS A 264 13.63 0.76 -33.27
N SER A 265 13.74 -0.18 -32.33
CA SER A 265 14.70 -1.29 -32.33
C SER A 265 14.12 -2.56 -31.66
N PRO A 266 13.58 -3.50 -32.44
CA PRO A 266 12.97 -4.71 -31.89
C PRO A 266 14.03 -5.63 -31.23
N CYS A 267 13.79 -6.00 -29.98
CA CYS A 267 14.64 -6.93 -29.23
C CYS A 267 13.80 -8.05 -28.61
N GLY A 268 14.17 -9.31 -28.87
CA GLY A 268 13.42 -10.49 -28.40
C GLY A 268 13.29 -10.57 -26.89
N HIS A 269 14.30 -10.11 -26.13
CA HIS A 269 14.27 -10.15 -24.66
C HIS A 269 13.14 -9.29 -24.05
N LEU A 270 12.99 -8.05 -24.54
CA LEU A 270 11.98 -7.12 -24.04
C LEU A 270 10.57 -7.61 -24.38
N VAL A 271 10.39 -8.20 -25.56
CA VAL A 271 9.12 -8.80 -25.99
C VAL A 271 8.75 -10.00 -25.11
N TRP A 272 9.73 -10.80 -24.73
CA TRP A 272 9.51 -11.92 -23.81
C TRP A 272 9.06 -11.43 -22.42
N GLN A 273 9.64 -10.35 -21.91
CA GLN A 273 9.20 -9.72 -20.66
C GLN A 273 7.77 -9.18 -20.77
N LEU A 274 7.42 -8.48 -21.86
CA LEU A 274 6.06 -7.99 -22.12
C LEU A 274 5.05 -9.14 -22.15
N LYS A 275 5.42 -10.24 -22.79
CA LYS A 275 4.59 -11.43 -22.86
C LYS A 275 4.36 -12.08 -21.50
N LEU A 276 5.41 -12.25 -20.69
CA LEU A 276 5.26 -12.76 -19.32
C LEU A 276 4.34 -11.88 -18.48
N MET A 277 4.45 -10.56 -18.63
CA MET A 277 3.57 -9.61 -17.95
C MET A 277 2.11 -9.77 -18.40
N ILE A 278 1.86 -9.89 -19.71
CA ILE A 278 0.51 -10.12 -20.26
C ILE A 278 -0.05 -11.44 -19.74
N ALA A 279 0.74 -12.51 -19.73
CA ALA A 279 0.34 -13.81 -19.22
C ALA A 279 0.01 -13.76 -17.72
N HIS A 280 0.83 -13.06 -16.93
CA HIS A 280 0.58 -12.86 -15.51
C HIS A 280 -0.70 -12.06 -15.25
N GLY A 281 -0.96 -11.00 -16.03
CA GLY A 281 -2.19 -10.21 -15.90
C GLY A 281 -3.46 -10.90 -16.40
N GLN A 282 -3.34 -11.91 -17.27
CA GLN A 282 -4.46 -12.72 -17.77
C GLN A 282 -4.71 -13.99 -16.96
N SER A 283 -3.74 -14.40 -16.15
CA SER A 283 -3.90 -15.53 -15.25
C SER A 283 -5.03 -15.22 -14.25
N PRO A 284 -6.01 -16.11 -14.06
CA PRO A 284 -6.94 -15.96 -12.96
C PRO A 284 -6.13 -16.01 -11.66
N CYS A 285 -6.13 -14.92 -10.89
CA CYS A 285 -5.61 -14.97 -9.53
C CYS A 285 -6.61 -15.77 -8.69
N ASP A 286 -6.20 -16.96 -8.24
CA ASP A 286 -7.02 -17.82 -7.37
C ASP A 286 -7.09 -17.31 -5.92
N ASP A 287 -6.16 -16.43 -5.52
CA ASP A 287 -6.13 -15.83 -4.18
C ASP A 287 -6.71 -14.41 -4.20
N GLY A 288 -7.66 -14.12 -3.31
CA GLY A 288 -8.40 -12.85 -3.18
C GLY A 288 -7.57 -11.57 -2.89
N THR A 289 -6.27 -11.59 -3.18
CA THR A 289 -5.42 -10.41 -3.32
C THR A 289 -5.68 -9.71 -4.65
N LEU A 290 -5.94 -8.40 -4.61
CA LEU A 290 -6.05 -7.56 -5.81
C LEU A 290 -4.83 -7.79 -6.73
N PRO A 291 -5.03 -8.13 -8.01
CA PRO A 291 -3.93 -8.45 -8.91
C PRO A 291 -2.90 -7.32 -8.94
N SER A 292 -1.60 -7.66 -8.96
CA SER A 292 -0.50 -6.68 -8.95
C SER A 292 -0.58 -5.69 -10.12
N ILE A 293 -1.14 -6.14 -11.24
CA ILE A 293 -1.41 -5.36 -12.45
C ILE A 293 -2.90 -5.52 -12.76
N ALA A 294 -3.62 -4.43 -13.00
CA ALA A 294 -5.00 -4.51 -13.44
C ALA A 294 -5.12 -5.26 -14.78
N PRO A 295 -6.08 -6.19 -14.92
CA PRO A 295 -6.24 -6.98 -16.15
C PRO A 295 -6.51 -6.08 -17.37
N ASP A 296 -7.20 -4.96 -17.17
CA ASP A 296 -7.51 -3.98 -18.22
C ASP A 296 -6.24 -3.33 -18.80
N MET A 297 -5.24 -3.04 -17.95
CA MET A 297 -3.95 -2.52 -18.41
C MET A 297 -3.16 -3.57 -19.19
N ALA A 298 -3.15 -4.82 -18.73
CA ALA A 298 -2.51 -5.92 -19.44
C ALA A 298 -3.13 -6.16 -20.83
N LEU A 299 -4.46 -6.05 -20.94
CA LEU A 299 -5.18 -6.13 -22.22
C LEU A 299 -4.86 -4.94 -23.14
N SER A 300 -4.81 -3.73 -22.59
CA SER A 300 -4.44 -2.53 -23.36
C SER A 300 -3.03 -2.66 -23.96
N ILE A 301 -2.05 -3.13 -23.17
CA ILE A 301 -0.69 -3.36 -23.68
C ILE A 301 -0.67 -4.48 -24.71
N LYS A 302 -1.38 -5.58 -24.47
CA LYS A 302 -1.50 -6.66 -25.47
C LYS A 302 -2.04 -6.13 -26.79
N GLN A 303 -3.04 -5.26 -26.76
CA GLN A 303 -3.58 -4.64 -27.98
C GLN A 303 -2.54 -3.77 -28.68
N GLN A 304 -1.83 -2.90 -27.94
CA GLN A 304 -0.78 -2.06 -28.53
C GLN A 304 0.32 -2.91 -29.19
N VAL A 305 0.83 -3.92 -28.48
CA VAL A 305 1.85 -4.82 -29.04
C VAL A 305 1.32 -5.56 -30.27
N SER A 306 0.08 -6.04 -30.23
CA SER A 306 -0.53 -6.75 -31.36
C SER A 306 -0.68 -5.85 -32.58
N THR A 307 -1.11 -4.59 -32.42
CA THR A 307 -1.21 -3.64 -33.54
C THR A 307 0.14 -3.34 -34.20
N VAL A 308 1.22 -3.30 -33.41
CA VAL A 308 2.57 -3.11 -33.94
C VAL A 308 3.01 -4.34 -34.74
N LEU A 309 2.80 -5.55 -34.18
CA LEU A 309 3.16 -6.79 -34.85
C LEU A 309 2.34 -7.05 -36.13
N GLU A 310 1.06 -6.66 -36.14
CA GLU A 310 0.20 -6.71 -37.33
C GLU A 310 0.69 -5.78 -38.43
N SER A 311 1.22 -4.60 -38.09
CA SER A 311 1.80 -3.70 -39.11
C SER A 311 3.06 -4.27 -39.77
N TRP A 312 3.80 -5.15 -39.10
CA TRP A 312 4.97 -5.85 -39.66
C TRP A 312 4.60 -7.09 -40.48
N GLU A 313 3.36 -7.57 -40.42
CA GLU A 313 2.98 -8.85 -41.02
C GLU A 313 3.09 -8.84 -42.55
N HIS A 314 2.83 -7.69 -43.19
CA HIS A 314 3.01 -7.54 -44.64
C HIS A 314 4.49 -7.64 -45.04
N ASP A 315 5.36 -6.94 -44.32
CA ASP A 315 6.81 -6.87 -44.59
C ASP A 315 7.53 -8.18 -44.23
N LEU A 316 7.05 -8.90 -43.22
CA LEU A 316 7.63 -10.15 -42.73
C LEU A 316 7.11 -11.39 -43.46
N SER A 317 6.07 -11.28 -44.28
CA SER A 317 5.40 -12.41 -44.95
C SER A 317 6.38 -13.33 -45.71
N GLU A 318 7.28 -12.75 -46.51
CA GLU A 318 8.29 -13.49 -47.27
C GLU A 318 9.34 -14.17 -46.35
N ALA A 319 9.74 -13.50 -45.26
CA ALA A 319 10.71 -14.02 -44.31
C ALA A 319 10.13 -15.12 -43.42
N LEU A 320 8.86 -15.01 -43.04
CA LEU A 320 8.09 -16.04 -42.32
C LEU A 320 7.85 -17.26 -43.21
N TRP A 321 7.61 -17.06 -44.51
CA TRP A 321 7.49 -18.16 -45.46
C TRP A 321 8.82 -18.93 -45.58
N LYS A 322 9.95 -18.23 -45.70
CA LYS A 322 11.28 -18.88 -45.70
C LYS A 322 11.57 -19.61 -44.39
N TYR A 323 11.18 -19.04 -43.24
CA TYR A 323 11.34 -19.68 -41.93
C TYR A 323 10.51 -20.97 -41.80
N THR A 324 9.26 -20.96 -42.26
CA THR A 324 8.36 -22.14 -42.19
C THR A 324 8.80 -23.29 -43.10
N HIS A 325 9.48 -22.99 -44.22
CA HIS A 325 9.99 -23.97 -45.18
C HIS A 325 11.46 -24.36 -44.95
N ASN A 326 12.03 -24.00 -43.79
CA ASN A 326 13.42 -24.31 -43.43
C ASN A 326 14.47 -23.74 -44.43
N LEU A 327 14.16 -22.61 -45.06
CA LEU A 327 15.07 -21.91 -45.99
C LEU A 327 15.93 -20.87 -45.24
N PRO A 328 17.16 -20.60 -45.68
CA PRO A 328 18.01 -19.59 -45.05
C PRO A 328 17.39 -18.19 -45.22
N VAL A 329 17.04 -17.56 -44.10
CA VAL A 329 16.52 -16.19 -44.09
C VAL A 329 17.71 -15.22 -44.15
N THR A 330 18.00 -14.70 -45.34
CA THR A 330 18.96 -13.60 -45.53
C THR A 330 18.20 -12.29 -45.66
N GLY A 331 18.47 -11.32 -44.77
CA GLY A 331 17.82 -10.01 -44.79
C GLY A 331 18.58 -8.95 -44.02
N GLU A 332 18.12 -7.70 -44.11
CA GLU A 332 18.64 -6.59 -43.31
C GLU A 332 18.54 -6.90 -41.81
N SER A 333 19.50 -6.42 -41.01
CA SER A 333 19.56 -6.68 -39.57
C SER A 333 18.26 -6.30 -38.84
N ARG A 334 17.49 -5.33 -39.36
CA ARG A 334 16.22 -4.89 -38.79
C ARG A 334 15.10 -5.91 -39.02
N VAL A 335 15.01 -6.48 -40.22
CA VAL A 335 13.99 -7.48 -40.59
C VAL A 335 14.20 -8.78 -39.82
N LEU A 336 15.47 -9.18 -39.63
CA LEU A 336 15.81 -10.35 -38.81
C LEU A 336 15.43 -10.16 -37.34
N GLN A 337 15.64 -8.96 -36.79
CA GLN A 337 15.23 -8.61 -35.44
C GLN A 337 13.70 -8.60 -35.29
N GLN A 338 12.98 -8.02 -36.26
CA GLN A 338 11.52 -8.03 -36.30
C GLN A 338 10.96 -9.45 -36.36
N LEU A 339 11.54 -10.31 -37.20
CA LEU A 339 11.18 -11.72 -37.30
C LEU A 339 11.41 -12.45 -35.97
N ALA A 340 12.58 -12.29 -35.34
CA ALA A 340 12.86 -12.88 -34.03
C ALA A 340 11.84 -12.42 -32.96
N THR A 341 11.51 -11.12 -32.92
CA THR A 341 10.49 -10.61 -31.99
C THR A 341 9.10 -11.19 -32.27
N TYR A 342 8.71 -11.30 -33.53
CA TYR A 342 7.41 -11.84 -33.93
C TYR A 342 7.26 -13.31 -33.52
N LEU A 343 8.29 -14.12 -33.77
CA LEU A 343 8.33 -15.54 -33.39
C LEU A 343 8.24 -15.71 -31.86
N THR A 344 9.01 -14.92 -31.10
CA THR A 344 9.01 -15.00 -29.63
C THR A 344 7.69 -14.59 -29.00
N PHE A 345 7.00 -13.60 -29.56
CA PHE A 345 5.68 -13.17 -29.05
C PHE A 345 4.62 -14.23 -29.29
N HIS A 346 4.57 -14.78 -30.51
CA HIS A 346 3.55 -15.74 -30.91
C HIS A 346 3.86 -17.21 -30.54
N ASP A 347 4.99 -17.54 -29.90
CA ASP A 347 5.37 -18.96 -29.63
C ASP A 347 5.41 -19.82 -30.91
N PHE A 348 6.08 -19.32 -31.95
CA PHE A 348 6.32 -20.18 -33.10
C PHE A 348 7.26 -21.34 -32.71
N PRO A 349 6.88 -22.60 -33.00
CA PRO A 349 7.77 -23.73 -32.76
C PRO A 349 8.98 -23.71 -33.71
N SER A 350 10.01 -24.48 -33.37
CA SER A 350 11.21 -24.63 -34.19
C SER A 350 10.85 -25.08 -35.62
N PRO A 351 11.62 -24.65 -36.63
CA PRO A 351 11.22 -24.84 -38.02
C PRO A 351 11.20 -26.32 -38.44
N ASP A 352 11.96 -27.19 -37.77
CA ASP A 352 11.89 -28.66 -37.97
C ASP A 352 10.53 -29.26 -37.58
N VAL A 353 9.92 -28.75 -36.50
CA VAL A 353 8.61 -29.20 -36.02
C VAL A 353 7.49 -28.66 -36.93
N LEU A 354 7.67 -27.45 -37.45
CA LEU A 354 6.76 -26.85 -38.44
C LEU A 354 6.84 -27.58 -39.78
N ALA A 355 8.03 -27.86 -40.29
CA ALA A 355 8.21 -28.55 -41.57
C ALA A 355 7.55 -29.94 -41.57
N VAL A 356 7.66 -30.69 -40.46
CA VAL A 356 6.96 -31.98 -40.28
C VAL A 356 5.45 -31.78 -40.34
N ALA A 357 4.90 -30.83 -39.57
CA ALA A 357 3.45 -30.58 -39.53
C ALA A 357 2.87 -30.05 -40.87
N LEU A 358 3.66 -29.31 -41.65
CA LEU A 358 3.22 -28.75 -42.94
C LEU A 358 3.38 -29.74 -44.11
N SER A 359 4.29 -30.71 -44.01
CA SER A 359 4.51 -31.73 -45.06
C SER A 359 3.32 -32.67 -45.27
N GLU A 360 2.41 -32.77 -44.29
CA GLU A 360 1.22 -33.61 -44.34
C GLU A 360 0.01 -32.94 -45.04
N GLY A 361 0.18 -31.75 -45.64
CA GLY A 361 -0.84 -31.11 -46.49
C GLY A 361 -2.02 -30.49 -45.72
N MET A 362 -1.84 -30.21 -44.43
CA MET A 362 -2.92 -29.81 -43.53
C MET A 362 -3.00 -28.28 -43.39
N THR A 363 -3.88 -27.64 -44.17
CA THR A 363 -4.07 -26.16 -44.14
C THR A 363 -5.02 -25.68 -43.03
N ASN A 364 -5.72 -26.59 -42.34
CA ASN A 364 -6.73 -26.25 -41.35
C ASN A 364 -6.13 -26.06 -39.94
N SER A 365 -6.41 -24.90 -39.32
CA SER A 365 -5.93 -24.53 -37.97
C SER A 365 -6.23 -25.57 -36.87
N LEU A 366 -7.35 -26.30 -36.99
CA LEU A 366 -7.74 -27.36 -36.04
C LEU A 366 -6.89 -28.63 -36.16
N MET A 367 -6.43 -28.97 -37.37
CA MET A 367 -5.58 -30.15 -37.58
C MET A 367 -4.14 -29.88 -37.13
N LEU A 368 -3.65 -28.66 -37.36
CA LEU A 368 -2.38 -28.20 -36.80
C LEU A 368 -2.39 -28.19 -35.26
N GLN A 369 -3.54 -27.87 -34.64
CA GLN A 369 -3.70 -27.91 -33.18
C GLN A 369 -3.63 -29.33 -32.60
N LEU A 370 -4.11 -30.33 -33.33
CA LEU A 370 -4.08 -31.74 -32.89
C LEU A 370 -2.67 -32.34 -32.91
N GLN A 371 -1.80 -31.90 -33.83
CA GLN A 371 -0.43 -32.41 -33.93
C GLN A 371 0.59 -31.65 -33.09
N LEU A 372 0.48 -30.31 -33.00
CA LEU A 372 1.41 -29.48 -32.24
C LEU A 372 1.13 -29.48 -30.73
N GLY A 373 0.04 -30.13 -30.30
CA GLY A 373 -0.38 -30.26 -28.92
C GLY A 373 -0.87 -28.94 -28.29
N HIS A 374 -1.30 -28.98 -27.03
CA HIS A 374 -1.82 -27.83 -26.28
C HIS A 374 -0.78 -26.74 -25.97
N HIS A 375 0.48 -26.90 -26.39
CA HIS A 375 1.57 -25.99 -26.04
C HIS A 375 1.66 -24.74 -26.93
N VAL A 376 0.98 -24.73 -28.08
CA VAL A 376 0.96 -23.56 -28.99
C VAL A 376 -0.38 -22.82 -28.88
N PRO A 377 -0.38 -21.51 -28.66
CA PRO A 377 -1.62 -20.73 -28.55
C PRO A 377 -2.38 -20.71 -29.89
N VAL A 378 -3.72 -20.82 -29.82
CA VAL A 378 -4.63 -20.88 -30.99
C VAL A 378 -4.49 -19.68 -31.93
N SER A 379 -4.13 -18.50 -31.38
CA SER A 379 -3.85 -17.30 -32.18
C SER A 379 -2.74 -17.52 -33.19
N THR A 380 -1.72 -18.29 -32.83
CA THR A 380 -0.53 -18.54 -33.66
C THR A 380 -0.83 -19.53 -34.76
N LEU A 381 -1.61 -20.56 -34.45
CA LEU A 381 -2.07 -21.55 -35.43
C LEU A 381 -2.96 -20.91 -36.52
N ARG A 382 -3.78 -19.91 -36.16
CA ARG A 382 -4.55 -19.12 -37.14
C ARG A 382 -3.65 -18.31 -38.06
N LYS A 383 -2.59 -17.70 -37.52
CA LYS A 383 -1.63 -16.92 -38.32
C LYS A 383 -0.80 -17.82 -39.25
N VAL A 384 -0.36 -18.98 -38.78
CA VAL A 384 0.33 -19.99 -39.61
C VAL A 384 -0.58 -20.45 -40.76
N ALA A 385 -1.85 -20.78 -40.47
CA ALA A 385 -2.81 -21.17 -41.50
C ALA A 385 -3.08 -20.05 -42.52
N GLY A 386 -3.13 -18.79 -42.07
CA GLY A 386 -3.27 -17.62 -42.95
C GLY A 386 -2.09 -17.45 -43.90
N LEU A 387 -0.85 -17.63 -43.42
CA LEU A 387 0.36 -17.55 -44.25
C LEU A 387 0.42 -18.62 -45.35
N GLN A 388 -0.19 -19.80 -45.12
CA GLN A 388 -0.26 -20.85 -46.13
C GLN A 388 -1.31 -20.59 -47.22
N GLN A 389 -2.42 -19.91 -46.90
CA GLN A 389 -3.44 -19.56 -47.89
C GLN A 389 -2.98 -18.49 -48.88
N ILE A 390 -2.07 -17.61 -48.46
CA ILE A 390 -1.46 -16.58 -49.33
C ILE A 390 -0.56 -17.23 -50.41
N SER A 391 -0.03 -18.43 -50.16
CA SER A 391 0.82 -19.20 -51.08
C SER A 391 0.02 -19.98 -52.14
N THR A 392 -1.31 -20.12 -52.00
CA THR A 392 -2.13 -20.89 -52.95
C THR A 392 -2.73 -20.05 -54.09
N TYR A 393 -2.30 -18.79 -54.24
CA TYR A 393 -2.70 -17.88 -55.32
C TYR A 393 -1.54 -17.45 -56.20
#